data_AF-A0A7L1Z2C1-F1
#
_entry.id   AF-A0A7L1Z2C1-F1
#
_cell.length_a   1.000
_cell.length_b   1.000
_cell.length_c   1.000
_cell.angle_alpha   90.00
_cell.angle_beta   90.00
_cell.angle_gamma   90.00
#
_symmetry.space_group_name_H-M   'P 1'
#
loop_
_entity.id
_entity.type
_entity.pdbx_description
1 polymer ?
#
loop_
_entity_poly.entity_id
_entity_poly.type
_entity_poly.pdbx_seq_one_letter_code
_entity_poly.pdbx_strand_id
1 'polypeptide(L)'
;YCDTLDPLVLPPPGSYVKYESSKSGKRLERSEGRFQHSLHSPGLLLTLNITALYQRMKGFGGSLSDAAAMNILRLSRPAQDNLLRSYFSECGIEYNLIRLPMACSDFSVRPYSYDDVPHDYELKHFRLVDEDVKMKV
;
A
#
# COMPACT_ATOMS: atom_id res chain seq x y z
N TYR A 1 7.43 -3.06 18.75
CA TYR A 1 8.16 -1.93 18.14
C TYR A 1 8.06 -2.06 16.63
N CYS A 2 7.88 -0.95 15.91
CA CYS A 2 7.84 -0.88 14.46
C CYS A 2 8.50 0.44 14.05
N ASP A 3 9.27 0.46 12.97
CA ASP A 3 9.79 1.68 12.37
C ASP A 3 8.66 2.51 11.75
N THR A 4 8.85 3.82 11.75
CA THR A 4 7.91 4.82 11.22
C THR A 4 8.65 5.88 10.45
N LEU A 5 7.96 6.54 9.55
CA LEU A 5 8.46 7.71 8.82
C LEU A 5 7.93 8.98 9.47
N ASP A 6 8.74 10.04 9.41
CA ASP A 6 8.27 11.39 9.69
C ASP A 6 7.36 11.85 8.54
N PRO A 7 6.31 12.64 8.83
CA PRO A 7 5.44 13.21 7.79
C PRO A 7 6.24 13.96 6.73
N LEU A 8 5.82 13.84 5.46
CA LEU A 8 6.50 14.51 4.36
C LEU A 8 6.28 16.02 4.44
N VAL A 9 7.37 16.76 4.64
CA VAL A 9 7.39 18.23 4.57
C VAL A 9 8.13 18.67 3.31
N LEU A 10 7.49 19.52 2.52
CA LEU A 10 8.11 20.08 1.32
C LEU A 10 9.33 20.93 1.70
N PRO A 11 10.50 20.71 1.06
CA PRO A 11 11.69 21.51 1.33
C PRO A 11 11.50 22.94 0.78
N PRO A 12 12.30 23.92 1.27
CA PRO A 12 12.26 25.27 0.72
C PRO A 12 12.64 25.29 -0.78
N PRO A 13 12.17 26.29 -1.56
CA PRO A 13 12.52 26.42 -2.97
C PRO A 13 14.04 26.38 -3.20
N GLY A 14 14.47 25.64 -4.22
CA GLY A 14 15.89 25.41 -4.53
C GLY A 14 16.52 24.21 -3.81
N SER A 15 15.75 23.49 -2.98
CA SER A 15 16.19 22.26 -2.32
C SER A 15 15.36 21.04 -2.73
N TYR A 16 15.89 19.85 -2.49
CA TYR A 16 15.19 18.58 -2.71
C TYR A 16 15.36 17.64 -1.50
N VAL A 17 14.41 16.73 -1.35
CA VAL A 17 14.49 15.60 -0.40
C VAL A 17 14.79 14.33 -1.20
N LYS A 18 15.67 13.49 -0.66
CA LYS A 18 16.02 12.17 -1.19
C LYS A 18 15.74 11.11 -0.14
N TYR A 19 15.02 10.06 -0.54
CA TYR A 19 14.83 8.85 0.23
C TYR A 19 15.62 7.71 -0.41
N GLU A 20 16.40 6.97 0.39
CA GLU A 20 17.28 5.91 -0.09
C GLU A 20 17.01 4.58 0.61
N SER A 21 16.88 3.52 -0.20
CA SER A 21 16.84 2.14 0.27
C SER A 21 17.93 1.34 -0.43
N SER A 22 18.66 0.51 0.33
CA SER A 22 19.79 -0.25 -0.21
C SER A 22 19.81 -1.69 0.27
N LYS A 23 20.46 -2.56 -0.52
CA LYS A 23 20.75 -3.95 -0.11
C LYS A 23 21.60 -4.00 1.17
N SER A 24 22.48 -3.01 1.37
CA SER A 24 23.34 -2.91 2.55
C SER A 24 22.62 -2.53 3.83
N GLY A 25 21.37 -2.06 3.77
CA GLY A 25 20.54 -1.89 4.96
C GLY A 25 19.77 -0.57 5.07
N LYS A 26 19.96 0.40 4.17
CA LYS A 26 19.17 1.63 4.20
C LYS A 26 17.68 1.32 3.98
N ARG A 27 16.79 1.96 4.73
CA ARG A 27 15.34 1.77 4.68
C ARG A 27 14.68 3.15 4.64
N LEU A 28 14.34 3.62 3.44
CA LEU A 28 13.78 4.95 3.20
C LEU A 28 14.52 6.05 3.99
N GLU A 29 15.85 5.98 4.00
CA GLU A 29 16.68 6.92 4.73
C GLU A 29 16.57 8.30 4.09
N ARG A 30 16.14 9.28 4.88
CA ARG A 30 15.91 10.66 4.43
C ARG A 30 17.21 11.46 4.43
N SER A 31 17.43 12.20 3.35
CA SER A 31 18.51 13.19 3.22
C SER A 31 18.04 14.38 2.37
N GLU A 32 18.76 15.49 2.42
CA GLU A 32 18.42 16.71 1.67
C GLU A 32 19.60 17.16 0.80
N GLY A 33 19.30 17.91 -0.25
CA GLY A 33 20.31 18.57 -1.07
C GLY A 33 19.76 19.84 -1.71
N ARG A 34 20.64 20.55 -2.43
CA ARG A 34 20.31 21.80 -3.12
C ARG A 34 20.51 21.66 -4.61
N PHE A 35 19.63 22.29 -5.38
CA PHE A 35 19.80 22.42 -6.81
C PHE A 35 20.95 23.38 -7.12
N GLN A 36 21.71 23.06 -8.16
CA GLN A 36 22.77 23.91 -8.68
C GLN A 36 22.26 24.64 -9.94
N HIS A 37 22.67 25.89 -10.11
CA HIS A 37 22.27 26.71 -11.28
C HIS A 37 23.02 26.32 -12.56
N SER A 38 24.25 25.79 -12.45
CA SER A 38 25.04 25.31 -13.57
C SER A 38 25.41 23.85 -13.39
N LEU A 39 25.20 23.06 -14.44
CA LEU A 39 25.61 21.66 -14.51
C LEU A 39 26.90 21.58 -15.31
N HIS A 40 28.00 21.23 -14.64
CA HIS A 40 29.25 20.83 -15.28
C HIS A 40 29.52 19.36 -14.93
N SER A 41 28.75 18.45 -15.53
CA SER A 41 28.94 17.01 -15.33
C SER A 41 29.04 16.28 -16.67
N PRO A 42 30.12 15.53 -16.92
CA PRO A 42 30.26 14.69 -18.13
C PRO A 42 29.45 13.38 -18.04
N GLY A 43 28.64 13.19 -17.00
CA GLY A 43 27.90 11.95 -16.73
C GLY A 43 26.48 11.90 -17.30
N LEU A 44 25.70 10.93 -16.81
CA LEU A 44 24.28 10.78 -17.16
C LEU A 44 23.46 12.00 -16.73
N LEU A 45 22.72 12.58 -17.68
CA LEU A 45 21.79 13.67 -17.45
C LEU A 45 20.36 13.22 -17.73
N LEU A 46 19.48 13.37 -16.73
CA LEU A 46 18.04 13.12 -16.87
C LEU A 46 17.30 14.46 -16.88
N THR A 47 16.56 14.73 -17.94
CA THR A 47 15.82 15.99 -18.13
C THR A 47 14.32 15.73 -18.08
N LEU A 48 13.61 16.45 -17.19
CA LEU A 48 12.16 16.37 -17.05
C LEU A 48 11.48 17.39 -17.97
N ASN A 49 10.60 16.93 -18.86
CA ASN A 49 9.72 17.80 -19.65
C ASN A 49 8.34 17.90 -19.00
N ILE A 50 8.03 19.04 -18.38
CA ILE A 50 6.78 19.27 -17.65
C ILE A 50 5.56 19.55 -18.55
N THR A 51 5.75 19.74 -19.86
CA THR A 51 4.64 19.99 -20.82
C THR A 51 4.14 18.70 -21.46
N ALA A 52 4.93 17.63 -21.44
CA ALA A 52 4.54 16.31 -21.91
C ALA A 52 3.80 15.56 -20.81
N LEU A 53 2.47 15.56 -20.87
CA LEU A 53 1.61 14.89 -19.89
C LEU A 53 1.19 13.49 -20.35
N TYR A 54 0.98 12.61 -19.37
CA TYR A 54 0.52 11.23 -19.58
C TYR A 54 -0.69 10.93 -18.68
N GLN A 55 -0.81 9.70 -18.18
CA GLN A 55 -1.91 9.28 -17.32
C GLN A 55 -1.89 9.98 -15.96
N ARG A 56 -3.08 10.13 -15.36
CA ARG A 56 -3.22 10.46 -13.94
C ARG A 56 -3.10 9.21 -13.10
N MET A 57 -2.33 9.27 -12.02
CA MET A 57 -2.20 8.17 -11.07
C MET A 57 -3.40 8.14 -10.14
N LYS A 58 -4.07 6.98 -10.05
CA LYS A 58 -5.21 6.78 -9.14
C LYS A 58 -4.76 6.52 -7.70
N GLY A 59 -3.72 5.72 -7.52
CA GLY A 59 -3.23 5.34 -6.19
C GLY A 59 -2.34 4.10 -6.19
N PHE A 60 -1.97 3.67 -4.98
CA PHE A 60 -1.16 2.50 -4.68
C PHE A 60 -1.74 1.76 -3.48
N GLY A 61 -1.56 0.44 -3.45
CA GLY A 61 -2.32 -0.38 -2.52
C GLY A 61 -1.94 -1.85 -2.51
N GLY A 62 -2.71 -2.62 -1.74
CA GLY A 62 -2.59 -4.07 -1.62
C GLY A 62 -3.93 -4.78 -1.71
N SER A 63 -3.93 -6.11 -1.58
CA SER A 63 -5.15 -6.91 -1.53
C SER A 63 -5.43 -7.38 -0.10
N LEU A 64 -6.65 -7.19 0.40
CA LEU A 64 -7.11 -7.78 1.65
C LEU A 64 -7.80 -9.12 1.36
N SER A 65 -6.98 -10.15 1.13
CA SER A 65 -7.44 -11.54 0.98
C SER A 65 -7.73 -12.18 2.34
N ASP A 66 -8.40 -13.34 2.34
CA ASP A 66 -8.63 -14.12 3.57
C ASP A 66 -7.31 -14.40 4.28
N ALA A 67 -6.28 -14.86 3.56
CA ALA A 67 -4.96 -15.10 4.12
C ALA A 67 -4.34 -13.85 4.75
N ALA A 68 -4.47 -12.68 4.12
CA ALA A 68 -3.96 -11.44 4.69
C ALA A 68 -4.68 -11.10 6.00
N ALA A 69 -6.02 -11.13 5.98
CA ALA A 69 -6.84 -10.83 7.16
C ALA A 69 -6.57 -11.81 8.32
N MET A 70 -6.52 -13.12 8.03
CA MET A 70 -6.21 -14.16 9.03
C MET A 70 -4.83 -13.96 9.67
N ASN A 71 -3.80 -13.64 8.87
CA ASN A 71 -2.45 -13.44 9.41
C ASN A 71 -2.36 -12.17 10.26
N ILE A 72 -3.01 -11.08 9.84
CA ILE A 72 -3.08 -9.84 10.63
C ILE A 72 -3.78 -10.13 11.96
N LEU A 73 -4.96 -10.75 11.94
CA LEU A 73 -5.76 -11.00 13.15
C LEU A 73 -5.11 -11.97 14.15
N ARG A 74 -4.14 -12.78 13.72
CA ARG A 74 -3.34 -13.64 14.60
C ARG A 74 -2.28 -12.88 15.42
N LEU A 75 -1.96 -11.65 15.05
CA LEU A 75 -1.06 -10.79 15.82
C LEU A 75 -1.76 -10.27 17.09
N SER A 76 -0.98 -9.82 18.08
CA SER A 76 -1.55 -9.05 19.20
C SER A 76 -2.10 -7.71 18.71
N ARG A 77 -3.09 -7.14 19.41
CA ARG A 77 -3.70 -5.84 19.02
C ARG A 77 -2.66 -4.73 18.75
N PRO A 78 -1.63 -4.50 19.60
CA PRO A 78 -0.62 -3.49 19.31
C PRO A 78 0.21 -3.78 18.05
N ALA A 79 0.42 -5.06 17.72
CA ALA A 79 1.14 -5.44 16.51
C ALA A 79 0.26 -5.30 15.25
N GLN A 80 -1.04 -5.58 15.35
CA GLN A 80 -2.02 -5.28 14.30
C GLN A 80 -2.01 -3.79 13.97
N ASP A 81 -2.11 -2.93 14.99
CA ASP A 81 -2.13 -1.49 14.81
C ASP A 81 -0.84 -0.98 14.16
N ASN A 82 0.33 -1.47 14.59
CA ASN A 82 1.59 -1.11 13.96
C ASN A 82 1.63 -1.51 12.48
N LEU A 83 1.22 -2.74 12.14
CA LEU A 83 1.19 -3.21 10.75
C LEU A 83 0.24 -2.37 9.89
N LEU A 84 -0.97 -2.10 10.37
CA LEU A 84 -1.93 -1.29 9.63
C LEU A 84 -1.45 0.15 9.47
N ARG A 85 -0.82 0.73 10.50
CA ARG A 85 -0.21 2.07 10.42
C ARG A 85 0.94 2.12 9.42
N SER A 86 1.78 1.08 9.35
CA SER A 86 2.86 1.01 8.36
C SER A 86 2.34 1.11 6.92
N TYR A 87 1.17 0.53 6.62
CA TYR A 87 0.57 0.62 5.29
C TYR A 87 -0.25 1.89 5.07
N PHE A 88 -1.13 2.27 6.00
CA PHE A 88 -2.21 3.22 5.73
C PHE A 88 -2.08 4.59 6.43
N SER A 89 -1.12 4.77 7.34
CA SER A 89 -0.96 6.03 8.05
C SER A 89 0.07 6.97 7.39
N GLU A 90 -0.02 8.26 7.71
CA GLU A 90 0.96 9.31 7.33
C GLU A 90 2.36 9.05 7.90
N CYS A 91 2.48 8.22 8.95
CA CYS A 91 3.77 7.78 9.48
C CYS A 91 4.25 6.46 8.83
N GLY A 92 3.54 5.98 7.82
CA GLY A 92 3.83 4.78 7.04
C GLY A 92 4.00 5.12 5.55
N ILE A 93 3.55 4.24 4.66
CA ILE A 93 3.66 4.42 3.20
C ILE A 93 2.35 4.86 2.52
N GLU A 94 1.35 5.27 3.31
CA GLU A 94 0.11 5.92 2.85
C GLU A 94 -0.62 5.23 1.67
N TYR A 95 -0.82 3.92 1.77
CA TYR A 95 -1.71 3.19 0.86
C TYR A 95 -3.09 3.84 0.82
N ASN A 96 -3.60 4.05 -0.39
CA ASN A 96 -4.91 4.65 -0.63
C ASN A 96 -5.84 3.77 -1.47
N LEU A 97 -5.41 2.53 -1.78
CA LEU A 97 -6.20 1.52 -2.48
C LEU A 97 -6.14 0.18 -1.74
N ILE A 98 -7.28 -0.51 -1.71
CA ILE A 98 -7.38 -1.91 -1.26
C ILE A 98 -8.17 -2.69 -2.30
N ARG A 99 -7.63 -3.82 -2.74
CA ARG A 99 -8.34 -4.82 -3.54
C ARG A 99 -8.99 -5.85 -2.62
N LEU A 100 -10.31 -5.97 -2.69
CA LEU A 100 -11.10 -6.95 -1.94
C LEU A 100 -11.57 -8.06 -2.89
N PRO A 101 -11.11 -9.32 -2.73
CA PRO A 101 -11.71 -10.45 -3.42
C PRO A 101 -13.17 -10.63 -3.00
N MET A 102 -14.06 -10.79 -3.98
CA MET A 102 -15.45 -11.19 -3.74
C MET A 102 -15.50 -12.70 -3.54
N ALA A 103 -15.91 -13.13 -2.35
CA ALA A 103 -15.85 -14.49 -1.86
C ALA A 103 -14.42 -15.05 -1.80
N CYS A 104 -14.24 -16.33 -2.14
CA CYS A 104 -12.95 -17.00 -2.03
C CYS A 104 -11.96 -16.64 -3.15
N SER A 105 -10.69 -16.91 -2.89
CA SER A 105 -9.62 -16.96 -3.89
C SER A 105 -8.70 -18.15 -3.60
N ASP A 106 -7.63 -18.32 -4.37
CA ASP A 106 -6.55 -19.25 -4.06
C ASP A 106 -5.85 -18.95 -2.71
N PHE A 107 -5.95 -17.71 -2.22
CA PHE A 107 -5.51 -17.30 -0.88
C PHE A 107 -6.59 -17.45 0.21
N SER A 108 -7.55 -18.35 0.01
CA SER A 108 -8.57 -18.75 0.98
C SER A 108 -8.31 -20.17 1.50
N VAL A 109 -8.72 -20.46 2.74
CA VAL A 109 -8.56 -21.81 3.34
C VAL A 109 -9.54 -22.85 2.83
N ARG A 110 -10.60 -22.41 2.16
CA ARG A 110 -11.63 -23.25 1.53
C ARG A 110 -12.21 -22.53 0.31
N PRO A 111 -12.73 -23.28 -0.68
CA PRO A 111 -13.56 -22.69 -1.72
C PRO A 111 -14.93 -22.30 -1.15
N TYR A 112 -15.45 -21.15 -1.56
CA TYR A 112 -16.81 -20.68 -1.28
C TYR A 112 -17.20 -19.56 -2.24
N SER A 113 -18.50 -19.44 -2.50
CA SER A 113 -19.10 -18.22 -3.05
C SER A 113 -20.05 -17.58 -2.04
N TYR A 114 -20.72 -16.50 -2.42
CA TYR A 114 -21.77 -15.91 -1.61
C TYR A 114 -23.12 -16.63 -1.76
N ASP A 115 -23.25 -17.50 -2.76
CA ASP A 115 -24.44 -18.31 -3.00
C ASP A 115 -24.08 -19.67 -3.61
N ASP A 116 -23.75 -20.62 -2.74
CA ASP A 116 -23.39 -21.98 -3.12
C ASP A 116 -24.63 -22.92 -3.24
N VAL A 117 -25.86 -22.38 -3.18
CA VAL A 117 -27.09 -23.19 -3.33
C VAL A 117 -27.39 -23.45 -4.81
N PRO A 118 -27.45 -24.72 -5.26
CA PRO A 118 -27.72 -25.03 -6.66
C PRO A 118 -29.06 -24.46 -7.14
N HIS A 119 -29.06 -23.85 -8.33
CA HIS A 119 -30.24 -23.29 -9.01
C HIS A 119 -30.92 -22.10 -8.29
N ASP A 120 -30.23 -21.39 -7.39
CA ASP A 120 -30.75 -20.16 -6.77
C ASP A 120 -30.61 -18.94 -7.69
N TYR A 121 -31.27 -18.95 -8.84
CA TYR A 121 -31.24 -17.83 -9.79
C TYR A 121 -31.85 -16.54 -9.25
N GLU A 122 -32.63 -16.64 -8.16
CA GLU A 122 -33.25 -15.51 -7.47
C GLU A 122 -32.39 -14.97 -6.30
N LEU A 123 -31.22 -15.58 -6.03
CA LEU A 123 -30.28 -15.20 -4.96
C LEU A 123 -30.91 -15.17 -3.56
N LYS A 124 -31.87 -16.06 -3.28
CA LYS A 124 -32.58 -16.12 -1.99
C LYS A 124 -31.66 -16.49 -0.82
N HIS A 125 -30.55 -17.17 -1.09
CA HIS A 125 -29.59 -17.63 -0.09
C HIS A 125 -28.27 -16.85 -0.13
N PHE A 126 -28.17 -15.81 -0.97
CA PHE A 126 -26.99 -14.95 -1.03
C PHE A 126 -26.69 -14.36 0.35
N ARG A 127 -25.47 -14.60 0.85
CA ARG A 127 -25.00 -14.04 2.11
C ARG A 127 -23.48 -13.91 2.14
N LEU A 128 -23.01 -12.87 2.83
CA LEU A 128 -21.62 -12.81 3.24
C LEU A 128 -21.33 -13.92 4.26
N VAL A 129 -20.11 -14.44 4.21
CA VAL A 129 -19.66 -15.48 5.14
C VAL A 129 -18.80 -14.88 6.25
N ASP A 130 -18.46 -15.71 7.23
CA ASP A 130 -17.64 -15.31 8.37
C ASP A 130 -16.30 -14.68 7.94
N GLU A 131 -15.72 -15.14 6.83
CA GLU A 131 -14.50 -14.56 6.27
C GLU A 131 -14.64 -13.08 5.89
N ASP A 132 -15.82 -12.64 5.45
CA ASP A 132 -16.06 -11.23 5.15
C ASP A 132 -16.38 -10.45 6.42
N VAL A 133 -17.40 -10.90 7.19
CA VAL A 133 -17.98 -10.10 8.28
C VAL A 133 -17.17 -10.10 9.57
N LYS A 134 -16.27 -11.07 9.78
CA LYS A 134 -15.42 -11.13 10.98
C LYS A 134 -13.97 -10.74 10.71
N MET A 135 -13.54 -10.71 9.43
CA MET A 135 -12.12 -10.53 9.11
C MET A 135 -11.82 -9.40 8.12
N LYS A 136 -12.64 -9.21 7.08
CA LYS A 136 -12.36 -8.20 6.05
C LYS A 136 -13.07 -6.86 6.28
N VAL A 137 -14.16 -6.87 7.05
CA VAL A 137 -15.00 -5.70 7.39
C VAL A 137 -14.69 -5.21 8.80
#